data_AF-A0A962IEX8-F1
#
_entry.id   AF-A0A962IEX8-F1
#
_cell.length_a   1.000
_cell.length_b   1.000
_cell.length_c   1.000
_cell.angle_alpha   90.00
_cell.angle_beta   90.00
_cell.angle_gamma   90.00
#
_symmetry.space_group_name_H-M   'P 1'
#
loop_
_entity.id
_entity.type
_entity.pdbx_description
1 polymer ?
#
loop_
_entity_poly.entity_id
_entity_poly.type
_entity_poly.pdbx_seq_one_letter_code
_entity_poly.pdbx_strand_id
1 'polypeptide(L)'
;EVNLLLNLGSAREGERVIYNGVPYRIQSLNVFTTLTNPLLAGIQRLPLEQVGTLYSRPELAEESWFPSQAGDALLLADRTLVTVEQQNVEQVILKTLGGSVIQYKTAAFLELNVENLSRNGTFVVATVFGLDYRYQQDILDHYPALIRAGVSEALEKAGFDATLYRDVNVEFRTANASSLDLQVWATFDSSLARSYRKLERLLQQACVRVCNQYDLNIPFPQLALHVEKVAPDTPPWSAGFTPSQAASPAPSTAWAAGSAARAEPVPQN
;
A
#
# COMPACT_ATOMS: atom_id res chain seq x y z
N GLU A 1 40.91 31.29 17.94
CA GLU A 1 41.57 30.49 16.87
C GLU A 1 42.61 29.50 17.39
N VAL A 2 43.63 29.92 18.16
CA VAL A 2 44.68 29.01 18.68
C VAL A 2 44.11 27.80 19.44
N ASN A 3 43.10 27.98 20.29
CA ASN A 3 42.46 26.88 21.02
C ASN A 3 41.79 25.84 20.10
N LEU A 4 41.23 26.24 18.95
CA LEU A 4 40.64 25.31 17.99
C LEU A 4 41.72 24.48 17.30
N LEU A 5 42.83 25.11 16.88
CA LEU A 5 43.98 24.39 16.31
C LEU A 5 44.60 23.40 17.29
N LEU A 6 44.49 23.67 18.60
CA LEU A 6 44.93 22.77 19.67
C LEU A 6 43.87 21.75 20.09
N ASN A 7 42.74 21.67 19.37
CA ASN A 7 41.63 20.75 19.67
C ASN A 7 40.95 21.00 21.05
N LEU A 8 41.06 22.21 21.59
CA LEU A 8 40.54 22.64 22.90
C LEU A 8 39.32 23.58 22.77
N GLY A 9 38.65 23.58 21.61
CA GLY A 9 37.51 24.47 21.31
C GLY A 9 36.14 23.78 21.33
N SER A 10 35.12 24.50 20.81
CA SER A 10 33.75 24.02 20.60
C SER A 10 33.61 22.98 19.50
N ALA A 11 34.62 22.91 18.62
CA ALA A 11 34.74 21.97 17.52
C ALA A 11 36.04 21.20 17.68
N ARG A 12 36.00 19.87 17.55
CA ARG A 12 37.14 18.97 17.75
C ARG A 12 37.34 18.00 16.59
N GLU A 13 38.58 17.66 16.31
CA GLU A 13 38.92 16.63 15.32
C GLU A 13 38.32 15.26 15.70
N GLY A 14 37.85 14.53 14.69
CA GLY A 14 37.20 13.22 14.85
C GLY A 14 35.73 13.30 15.26
N GLU A 15 35.26 14.45 15.75
CA GLU A 15 33.88 14.64 16.19
C GLU A 15 32.92 14.97 15.04
N ARG A 16 31.63 14.76 15.32
CA ARG A 16 30.51 15.05 14.41
C ARG A 16 30.05 16.49 14.60
N VAL A 17 29.81 17.17 13.48
CA VAL A 17 29.30 18.54 13.41
C VAL A 17 28.18 18.61 12.36
N ILE A 18 27.20 19.49 12.56
CA ILE A 18 26.20 19.80 11.53
C ILE A 18 26.61 21.09 10.84
N TYR A 19 26.75 21.05 9.51
CA TYR A 19 27.02 22.23 8.68
C TYR A 19 26.02 22.27 7.53
N ASN A 20 25.30 23.39 7.39
CA ASN A 20 24.24 23.57 6.39
C ASN A 20 23.21 22.42 6.36
N GLY A 21 22.81 21.93 7.54
CA GLY A 21 21.84 20.85 7.68
C GLY A 21 22.38 19.44 7.39
N VAL A 22 23.65 19.30 7.00
CA VAL A 22 24.28 18.01 6.69
C VAL A 22 25.28 17.64 7.80
N PRO A 23 25.28 16.39 8.28
CA PRO A 23 26.26 15.92 9.24
C PRO A 23 27.62 15.67 8.57
N TYR A 24 28.68 16.12 9.22
CA TYR A 24 30.06 15.88 8.82
C TYR A 24 30.92 15.50 10.02
N ARG A 25 31.97 14.75 9.76
CA ARG A 25 33.11 14.54 10.63
C ARG A 25 34.13 15.64 10.39
N ILE A 26 34.66 16.22 11.47
CA ILE A 26 35.81 17.11 11.40
C ILE A 26 37.05 16.23 11.19
N GLN A 27 37.55 16.13 9.97
CA GLN A 27 38.68 15.26 9.66
C GLN A 27 40.01 15.88 10.10
N SER A 28 40.18 17.19 9.92
CA SER A 28 41.36 17.92 10.38
C SER A 28 41.05 19.40 10.62
N LEU A 29 41.53 19.94 11.74
CA LEU A 29 41.47 21.35 12.12
C LEU A 29 42.77 22.03 11.70
N ASN A 30 42.67 22.88 10.67
CA ASN A 30 43.76 23.68 10.14
C ASN A 30 43.24 25.09 9.84
N VAL A 31 44.07 25.96 9.26
CA VAL A 31 43.59 27.26 8.72
C VAL A 31 42.38 27.05 7.79
N PHE A 32 42.44 26.00 6.97
CA PHE A 32 41.29 25.43 6.28
C PHE A 32 41.00 24.03 6.82
N THR A 33 39.92 23.93 7.58
CA THR A 33 39.42 22.68 8.14
C THR A 33 38.74 21.86 7.07
N THR A 34 38.98 20.54 7.09
CA THR A 34 38.33 19.59 6.18
C THR A 34 37.22 18.84 6.92
N LEU A 35 36.02 18.92 6.36
CA LEU A 35 34.83 18.21 6.82
C LEU A 35 34.47 17.11 5.82
N THR A 36 34.16 15.91 6.30
CA THR A 36 33.79 14.76 5.46
C THR A 36 32.59 14.02 6.01
N ASN A 37 31.73 13.52 5.15
CA ASN A 37 30.68 12.58 5.55
C ASN A 37 31.08 11.22 4.97
N PRO A 38 31.26 10.17 5.79
CA PRO A 38 31.72 8.87 5.31
C PRO A 38 30.85 8.23 4.21
N LEU A 39 29.59 8.66 4.09
CA LEU A 39 28.65 8.15 3.09
C LEU A 39 28.47 9.08 1.88
N LEU A 40 29.04 10.29 1.90
CA LEU A 40 28.93 11.23 0.77
C LEU A 40 30.29 11.38 0.08
N ALA A 41 30.28 11.35 -1.26
CA ALA A 41 31.48 11.70 -2.02
C ALA A 41 31.82 13.19 -1.88
N GLY A 42 33.12 13.50 -1.88
CA GLY A 42 33.62 14.87 -1.78
C GLY A 42 33.93 15.32 -0.35
N ILE A 43 34.44 16.55 -0.24
CA ILE A 43 34.83 17.16 1.03
C ILE A 43 34.29 18.58 1.10
N GLN A 44 34.00 19.06 2.30
CA GLN A 44 33.70 20.47 2.55
C GLN A 44 34.90 21.11 3.24
N ARG A 45 35.43 22.20 2.67
CA ARG A 45 36.51 22.98 3.29
C ARG A 45 35.95 24.28 3.85
N LEU A 46 36.28 24.59 5.10
CA LEU A 46 35.86 25.80 5.78
C LEU A 46 37.06 26.52 6.40
N PRO A 47 37.11 27.86 6.35
CA PRO A 47 38.04 28.64 7.16
C PRO A 47 37.83 28.34 8.64
N LEU A 48 38.92 28.34 9.43
CA LEU A 48 38.87 28.06 10.86
C LEU A 48 37.90 28.98 11.62
N GLU A 49 37.78 30.24 11.19
CA GLU A 49 36.84 31.21 11.75
C GLU A 49 35.38 30.71 11.69
N GLN A 50 34.96 30.15 10.55
CA GLN A 50 33.61 29.59 10.39
C GLN A 50 33.42 28.32 11.22
N VAL A 51 34.47 27.51 11.38
CA VAL A 51 34.41 26.32 12.24
C VAL A 51 34.23 26.71 13.70
N GLY A 52 34.77 27.84 14.12
CA GLY A 52 34.63 28.35 15.48
C GLY A 52 33.21 28.71 15.88
N THR A 53 32.29 28.89 14.92
CA THR A 53 30.85 29.09 15.20
C THR A 53 30.07 27.78 15.31
N LEU A 54 30.72 26.64 15.04
CA LEU A 54 30.10 25.32 15.11
C LEU A 54 30.34 24.66 16.47
N TYR A 55 29.45 23.74 16.80
CA TYR A 55 29.55 22.89 17.98
C TYR A 55 29.61 21.43 17.53
N SER A 56 30.71 20.76 17.84
CA SER A 56 30.85 19.33 17.58
C SER A 56 30.44 18.50 18.79
N ARG A 57 30.24 17.21 18.54
CA ARG A 57 30.06 16.20 19.59
C ARG A 57 30.71 14.88 19.21
N PRO A 58 31.03 14.02 20.19
CA PRO A 58 31.49 12.67 19.93
C PRO A 58 30.55 11.89 18.99
N GLU A 59 31.17 11.10 18.11
CA GLU A 59 30.49 10.11 17.27
C GLU A 59 29.95 8.97 18.14
N LEU A 60 28.75 8.50 17.81
CA LEU A 60 28.16 7.30 18.40
C LEU A 60 28.27 6.15 17.38
N ALA A 61 28.68 4.97 17.84
CA ALA A 61 28.99 3.84 16.96
C ALA A 61 27.82 3.40 16.07
N GLU A 62 26.58 3.51 16.56
CA GLU A 62 25.37 3.09 15.83
C GLU A 62 24.71 4.24 15.04
N GLU A 63 25.29 5.44 15.06
CA GLU A 63 24.68 6.59 14.42
C GLU A 63 24.99 6.64 12.91
N SER A 64 23.95 6.60 12.08
CA SER A 64 24.13 6.77 10.64
C SER A 64 24.57 8.20 10.28
N TRP A 65 25.51 8.31 9.34
CA TRP A 65 25.96 9.57 8.76
C TRP A 65 25.03 10.09 7.66
N PHE A 66 24.27 9.20 7.02
CA PHE A 66 23.37 9.53 5.93
C PHE A 66 22.32 8.42 5.78
N PRO A 67 21.07 8.71 5.41
CA PRO A 67 20.01 7.70 5.36
C PRO A 67 20.19 6.67 4.22
N SER A 68 21.08 6.92 3.26
CA SER A 68 21.30 6.05 2.10
C SER A 68 22.77 5.95 1.70
N GLN A 69 23.05 5.06 0.74
CA GLN A 69 24.29 4.92 -0.02
C GLN A 69 23.99 4.73 -1.50
N ALA A 70 24.99 4.94 -2.37
CA ALA A 70 24.86 4.62 -3.78
C ALA A 70 24.52 3.13 -3.97
N GLY A 71 23.52 2.84 -4.80
CA GLY A 71 23.00 1.51 -5.06
C GLY A 71 21.76 1.13 -4.23
N ASP A 72 21.49 1.82 -3.11
CA ASP A 72 20.33 1.56 -2.26
C ASP A 72 19.02 1.80 -3.03
N ALA A 73 18.00 0.98 -2.73
CA ALA A 73 16.64 1.18 -3.20
C ALA A 73 15.80 1.85 -2.10
N LEU A 74 15.13 2.93 -2.47
CA LEU A 74 14.35 3.76 -1.57
C LEU A 74 12.89 3.84 -2.03
N LEU A 75 11.97 3.97 -1.08
CA LEU A 75 10.62 4.47 -1.32
C LEU A 75 10.52 5.91 -0.83
N LEU A 76 10.12 6.79 -1.74
CA LEU A 76 9.77 8.16 -1.40
C LEU A 76 8.40 8.22 -0.73
N ALA A 77 8.02 9.39 -0.19
CA ALA A 77 6.75 9.60 0.49
C ALA A 77 5.51 9.25 -0.35
N ASP A 78 5.57 9.49 -1.67
CA ASP A 78 4.55 9.12 -2.65
C ASP A 78 4.59 7.63 -3.04
N ARG A 79 5.39 6.83 -2.34
CA ARG A 79 5.71 5.42 -2.61
C ARG A 79 6.46 5.20 -3.91
N THR A 80 6.98 6.23 -4.58
CA THR A 80 7.79 6.04 -5.79
C THR A 80 9.06 5.27 -5.43
N LEU A 81 9.29 4.16 -6.15
CA LEU A 81 10.51 3.34 -6.00
C LEU A 81 11.63 3.94 -6.83
N VAL A 82 12.73 4.26 -6.16
CA VAL A 82 13.93 4.83 -6.77
C VAL A 82 15.18 4.09 -6.28
N THR A 83 16.27 4.21 -7.03
CA THR A 83 17.60 3.79 -6.61
C THR A 83 18.52 4.99 -6.49
N VAL A 84 19.39 5.00 -5.49
CA VAL A 84 20.42 6.04 -5.37
C VAL A 84 21.51 5.77 -6.40
N GLU A 85 21.64 6.65 -7.38
CA GLU A 85 22.70 6.54 -8.39
C GLU A 85 24.01 7.11 -7.84
N GLN A 86 23.93 8.30 -7.25
CA GLN A 86 25.07 9.03 -6.72
C GLN A 86 24.65 9.91 -5.54
N GLN A 87 25.52 10.05 -4.55
CA GLN A 87 25.37 11.04 -3.48
C GLN A 87 26.72 11.66 -3.12
N ASN A 88 26.74 12.98 -3.04
CA ASN A 88 27.92 13.76 -2.72
C ASN A 88 27.56 14.93 -1.78
N VAL A 89 28.53 15.74 -1.39
CA VAL A 89 28.31 16.85 -0.44
C VAL A 89 27.33 17.92 -0.93
N GLU A 90 27.08 18.03 -2.24
CA GLU A 90 26.21 19.03 -2.84
C GLU A 90 24.84 18.48 -3.24
N GLN A 91 24.81 17.26 -3.78
CA GLN A 91 23.62 16.67 -4.37
C GLN A 91 23.48 15.16 -4.16
N VAL A 92 22.23 14.72 -4.21
CA VAL A 92 21.81 13.32 -4.30
C VAL A 92 21.05 13.13 -5.61
N ILE A 93 21.47 12.15 -6.39
CA ILE A 93 20.89 11.77 -7.68
C ILE A 93 20.22 10.42 -7.52
N LEU A 94 18.91 10.39 -7.75
CA LEU A 94 18.07 9.22 -7.71
C LEU A 94 17.64 8.84 -9.12
N LYS A 95 17.41 7.55 -9.34
CA LYS A 95 16.94 7.01 -10.61
C LYS A 95 15.66 6.21 -10.39
N THR A 96 14.63 6.50 -11.16
CA THR A 96 13.39 5.73 -11.17
C THR A 96 13.57 4.42 -11.95
N LEU A 97 12.64 3.47 -11.81
CA LEU A 97 12.64 2.22 -12.57
C LEU A 97 12.66 2.46 -14.10
N GLY A 98 12.06 3.56 -14.56
CA GLY A 98 12.03 3.96 -15.98
C GLY A 98 13.29 4.68 -16.46
N GLY A 99 14.29 4.87 -15.60
CA GLY A 99 15.55 5.53 -15.93
C GLY A 99 15.52 7.05 -15.81
N SER A 100 14.37 7.66 -15.53
CA SER A 100 14.29 9.10 -15.24
C SER A 100 15.08 9.45 -13.99
N VAL A 101 15.76 10.60 -14.03
CA VAL A 101 16.63 11.09 -12.96
C VAL A 101 15.90 12.14 -12.14
N ILE A 102 16.03 12.05 -10.82
CA ILE A 102 15.55 13.04 -9.86
C ILE A 102 16.77 13.52 -9.07
N GLN A 103 16.91 14.83 -8.91
CA GLN A 103 18.07 15.43 -8.25
C GLN A 103 17.60 16.29 -7.08
N TYR A 104 18.26 16.12 -5.93
CA TYR A 104 18.07 16.94 -4.74
C TYR A 104 19.38 17.56 -4.32
N LYS A 105 19.34 18.74 -3.71
CA LYS A 105 20.44 19.20 -2.85
C LYS A 105 20.55 18.26 -1.66
N THR A 106 21.76 17.97 -1.20
CA THR A 106 21.99 17.01 -0.11
C THR A 106 21.24 17.37 1.18
N ALA A 107 21.21 18.66 1.55
CA ALA A 107 20.44 19.13 2.70
C ALA A 107 18.93 18.89 2.53
N ALA A 108 18.38 19.21 1.35
CA ALA A 108 16.96 19.00 1.05
C ALA A 108 16.58 17.51 1.02
N PHE A 109 17.49 16.63 0.60
CA PHE A 109 17.27 15.18 0.64
C PHE A 109 17.15 14.66 2.09
N LEU A 110 17.90 15.23 3.04
CA LEU A 110 17.81 14.86 4.45
C LEU A 110 16.47 15.26 5.10
N GLU A 111 15.76 16.22 4.51
CA GLU A 111 14.43 16.65 4.95
C GLU A 111 13.31 15.78 4.38
N LEU A 112 13.61 14.89 3.43
CA LEU A 112 12.63 13.99 2.84
C LEU A 112 12.31 12.81 3.77
N ASN A 113 11.04 12.41 3.77
CA ASN A 113 10.63 11.11 4.31
C ASN A 113 10.96 10.02 3.28
N VAL A 114 12.08 9.34 3.49
CA VAL A 114 12.53 8.21 2.66
C VAL A 114 12.58 6.92 3.48
N GLU A 115 12.06 5.84 2.90
CA GLU A 115 12.18 4.50 3.46
C GLU A 115 13.29 3.76 2.70
N ASN A 116 14.37 3.40 3.38
CA ASN A 116 15.46 2.63 2.79
C ASN A 116 15.20 1.14 2.92
N LEU A 117 14.98 0.48 1.78
CA LEU A 117 14.64 -0.94 1.73
C LEU A 117 15.87 -1.87 1.73
N SER A 118 17.08 -1.31 1.63
CA SER A 118 18.32 -2.07 1.38
C SER A 118 19.19 -2.30 2.61
N ARG A 119 19.04 -1.52 3.68
CA ARG A 119 20.04 -1.47 4.77
C ARG A 119 19.70 -2.27 6.03
N ASN A 120 18.43 -2.63 6.24
CA ASN A 120 17.98 -3.21 7.50
C ASN A 120 17.76 -4.74 7.44
N GLY A 121 18.35 -5.41 6.44
CA GLY A 121 18.27 -6.85 6.25
C GLY A 121 16.94 -7.34 5.69
N THR A 122 15.81 -6.73 6.08
CA THR A 122 14.48 -7.06 5.55
C THR A 122 13.61 -5.83 5.35
N PHE A 123 12.60 -5.95 4.50
CA PHE A 123 11.51 -4.99 4.33
C PHE A 123 10.17 -5.70 4.14
N VAL A 124 9.07 -4.97 4.29
CA VAL A 124 7.72 -5.50 4.11
C VAL A 124 7.11 -4.99 2.81
N VAL A 125 6.50 -5.88 2.04
CA VAL A 125 5.59 -5.52 0.95
C VAL A 125 4.19 -5.87 1.38
N ALA A 126 3.28 -4.92 1.22
CA ALA A 126 1.93 -5.01 1.73
C ALA A 126 0.92 -4.59 0.67
N THR A 127 -0.26 -5.18 0.70
CA THR A 127 -1.37 -4.86 -0.18
C THR A 127 -2.70 -5.13 0.51
N VAL A 128 -3.77 -4.54 -0.01
CA VAL A 128 -5.14 -4.74 0.48
C VAL A 128 -5.91 -5.53 -0.54
N PHE A 129 -6.64 -6.53 -0.09
CA PHE A 129 -7.48 -7.35 -0.96
C PHE A 129 -8.87 -7.51 -0.35
N GLY A 130 -9.91 -7.12 -1.10
CA GLY A 130 -11.29 -7.17 -0.66
C GLY A 130 -11.97 -8.46 -1.08
N LEU A 131 -12.79 -9.03 -0.20
CA LEU A 131 -13.71 -10.12 -0.48
C LEU A 131 -15.17 -9.65 -0.35
N ASP A 132 -16.09 -10.32 -1.06
CA ASP A 132 -17.52 -10.04 -0.99
C ASP A 132 -18.10 -10.30 0.42
N TYR A 133 -19.11 -9.52 0.80
CA TYR A 133 -19.76 -9.65 2.12
C TYR A 133 -20.41 -11.01 2.38
N ARG A 134 -20.70 -11.81 1.36
CA ARG A 134 -21.16 -13.20 1.54
C ARG A 134 -20.20 -14.06 2.36
N TYR A 135 -18.92 -13.68 2.41
CA TYR A 135 -17.87 -14.38 3.13
C TYR A 135 -17.73 -13.96 4.60
N GLN A 136 -18.62 -13.09 5.10
CA GLN A 136 -18.54 -12.51 6.44
C GLN A 136 -18.45 -13.54 7.57
N GLN A 137 -19.11 -14.69 7.45
CA GLN A 137 -19.13 -15.69 8.52
C GLN A 137 -17.73 -16.22 8.86
N ASP A 138 -16.89 -16.42 7.85
CA ASP A 138 -15.57 -17.03 8.02
C ASP A 138 -14.40 -16.08 7.65
N ILE A 139 -14.68 -14.77 7.52
CA ILE A 139 -13.70 -13.76 7.08
C ILE A 139 -12.57 -13.53 8.08
N LEU A 140 -12.77 -13.87 9.35
CA LEU A 140 -11.79 -13.66 10.41
C LEU A 140 -10.79 -14.81 10.53
N ASP A 141 -11.12 -16.00 10.00
CA ASP A 141 -10.33 -17.22 10.22
C ASP A 141 -10.04 -17.96 8.91
N HIS A 142 -11.07 -18.48 8.25
CA HIS A 142 -10.92 -19.38 7.09
C HIS A 142 -10.30 -18.68 5.87
N TYR A 143 -10.88 -17.55 5.44
CA TYR A 143 -10.44 -16.87 4.22
C TYR A 143 -9.04 -16.24 4.33
N PRO A 144 -8.65 -15.62 5.46
CA PRO A 144 -7.27 -15.20 5.68
C PRO A 144 -6.28 -16.36 5.59
N ALA A 145 -6.57 -17.51 6.23
CA ALA A 145 -5.70 -18.69 6.17
C ALA A 145 -5.58 -19.25 4.73
N LEU A 146 -6.69 -19.28 3.99
CA LEU A 146 -6.73 -19.72 2.60
C LEU A 146 -5.88 -18.82 1.68
N ILE A 147 -6.04 -17.49 1.80
CA ILE A 147 -5.25 -16.53 1.02
C ILE A 147 -3.78 -16.58 1.40
N ARG A 148 -3.47 -16.72 2.70
CA ARG A 148 -2.09 -16.87 3.18
C ARG A 148 -1.40 -18.07 2.50
N ALA A 149 -2.05 -19.23 2.50
CA ALA A 149 -1.51 -20.44 1.88
C ALA A 149 -1.25 -20.25 0.38
N GLY A 150 -2.20 -19.67 -0.36
CA GLY A 150 -2.05 -19.45 -1.79
C GLY A 150 -1.01 -18.37 -2.16
N VAL A 151 -0.83 -17.35 -1.31
CA VAL A 151 0.24 -16.36 -1.48
C VAL A 151 1.61 -17.00 -1.26
N SER A 152 1.78 -17.81 -0.21
CA SER A 152 3.03 -18.54 0.03
C SER A 152 3.35 -19.47 -1.14
N GLU A 153 2.38 -20.26 -1.62
CA GLU A 153 2.56 -21.14 -2.78
C GLU A 153 2.95 -20.36 -4.04
N ALA A 154 2.36 -19.19 -4.27
CA ALA A 154 2.70 -18.35 -5.42
C ALA A 154 4.12 -17.77 -5.34
N LEU A 155 4.60 -17.43 -4.14
CA LEU A 155 5.98 -16.98 -3.91
C LEU A 155 6.97 -18.12 -4.18
N GLU A 156 6.71 -19.32 -3.64
CA GLU A 156 7.54 -20.50 -3.86
C GLU A 156 7.63 -20.87 -5.34
N LYS A 157 6.49 -20.90 -6.05
CA LYS A 157 6.45 -21.15 -7.51
C LYS A 157 7.19 -20.09 -8.32
N ALA A 158 7.26 -18.85 -7.83
CA ALA A 158 8.01 -17.78 -8.46
C ALA A 158 9.53 -17.85 -8.15
N GLY A 159 9.97 -18.85 -7.39
CA GLY A 159 11.37 -19.10 -7.07
C GLY A 159 11.87 -18.34 -5.84
N PHE A 160 10.97 -17.81 -5.00
CA PHE A 160 11.35 -17.23 -3.71
C PHE A 160 11.35 -18.34 -2.65
N ASP A 161 12.52 -18.65 -2.12
CA ASP A 161 12.67 -19.63 -1.04
C ASP A 161 12.69 -18.95 0.35
N ALA A 162 12.82 -19.75 1.41
CA ALA A 162 12.85 -19.29 2.79
C ALA A 162 14.05 -18.37 3.14
N THR A 163 15.04 -18.25 2.25
CA THR A 163 16.15 -17.29 2.42
C THR A 163 15.78 -15.90 1.90
N LEU A 164 14.85 -15.83 0.94
CA LEU A 164 14.45 -14.60 0.26
C LEU A 164 13.16 -13.98 0.82
N TYR A 165 12.26 -14.79 1.39
CA TYR A 165 11.09 -14.31 2.12
C TYR A 165 10.93 -15.07 3.43
N ARG A 166 10.51 -14.37 4.50
CA ARG A 166 10.48 -14.92 5.86
C ARG A 166 9.11 -15.39 6.30
N ASP A 167 8.08 -14.60 6.00
CA ASP A 167 6.72 -14.89 6.42
C ASP A 167 5.72 -14.16 5.51
N VAL A 168 4.52 -14.72 5.44
CA VAL A 168 3.34 -14.17 4.77
C VAL A 168 2.24 -14.10 5.80
N ASN A 169 1.62 -12.94 5.95
CA ASN A 169 0.52 -12.71 6.87
C ASN A 169 -0.68 -12.15 6.11
N VAL A 170 -1.86 -12.58 6.56
CA VAL A 170 -3.14 -12.11 6.06
C VAL A 170 -4.05 -11.93 7.26
N GLU A 171 -4.55 -10.72 7.44
CA GLU A 171 -5.43 -10.36 8.55
C GLU A 171 -6.62 -9.55 8.07
N PHE A 172 -7.73 -9.63 8.80
CA PHE A 172 -8.86 -8.74 8.56
C PHE A 172 -8.46 -7.29 8.85
N ARG A 173 -8.71 -6.39 7.89
CA ARG A 173 -8.37 -4.97 8.00
C ARG A 173 -9.58 -4.12 8.36
N THR A 174 -10.64 -4.21 7.56
CA THR A 174 -11.83 -3.37 7.75
C THR A 174 -13.03 -3.90 6.97
N ALA A 175 -14.23 -3.55 7.42
CA ALA A 175 -15.45 -3.72 6.65
C ALA A 175 -15.74 -2.40 5.91
N ASN A 176 -15.54 -2.39 4.61
CA ASN A 176 -15.62 -1.21 3.73
C ASN A 176 -16.97 -1.16 3.01
N ALA A 177 -17.28 -0.07 2.30
CA ALA A 177 -18.63 0.17 1.74
C ALA A 177 -19.18 -0.96 0.84
N SER A 178 -18.32 -1.76 0.21
CA SER A 178 -18.74 -2.88 -0.65
C SER A 178 -17.81 -4.09 -0.55
N SER A 179 -16.92 -4.15 0.44
CA SER A 179 -15.94 -5.23 0.59
C SER A 179 -15.58 -5.48 2.05
N LEU A 180 -15.21 -6.71 2.35
CA LEU A 180 -14.48 -7.09 3.55
C LEU A 180 -12.99 -7.11 3.19
N ASP A 181 -12.26 -6.10 3.65
CA ASP A 181 -10.87 -5.90 3.26
C ASP A 181 -9.93 -6.69 4.17
N LEU A 182 -9.03 -7.45 3.54
CA LEU A 182 -7.92 -8.14 4.17
C LEU A 182 -6.61 -7.37 3.90
N GLN A 183 -5.78 -7.26 4.92
CA GLN A 183 -4.41 -6.79 4.81
C GLN A 183 -3.52 -8.01 4.52
N VAL A 184 -2.82 -8.00 3.39
CA VAL A 184 -1.91 -9.06 2.96
C VAL A 184 -0.50 -8.48 2.92
N TRP A 185 0.46 -9.10 3.62
CA TRP A 185 1.84 -8.66 3.54
C TRP A 185 2.82 -9.81 3.68
N ALA A 186 4.02 -9.59 3.16
CA ALA A 186 5.13 -10.52 3.30
C ALA A 186 6.43 -9.77 3.58
N THR A 187 7.29 -10.41 4.36
CA THR A 187 8.61 -9.89 4.74
C THR A 187 9.66 -10.48 3.81
N PHE A 188 10.40 -9.62 3.12
CA PHE A 188 11.41 -9.98 2.14
C PHE A 188 12.81 -9.57 2.58
N ASP A 189 13.82 -10.30 2.13
CA ASP A 189 15.22 -9.91 2.28
C ASP A 189 15.55 -8.65 1.48
N SER A 190 16.39 -7.77 2.04
CA SER A 190 16.80 -6.49 1.44
C SER A 190 17.43 -6.63 0.04
N SER A 191 17.99 -7.79 -0.31
CA SER A 191 18.48 -8.07 -1.67
C SER A 191 17.39 -7.94 -2.74
N LEU A 192 16.11 -8.11 -2.37
CA LEU A 192 14.97 -7.97 -3.25
C LEU A 192 14.40 -6.55 -3.33
N ALA A 193 15.02 -5.56 -2.68
CA ALA A 193 14.47 -4.21 -2.58
C ALA A 193 14.12 -3.56 -3.94
N ARG A 194 14.96 -3.78 -4.97
CA ARG A 194 14.70 -3.29 -6.34
C ARG A 194 13.48 -3.95 -7.00
N SER A 195 13.06 -5.11 -6.50
CA SER A 195 11.88 -5.84 -6.95
C SER A 195 10.60 -5.47 -6.21
N TYR A 196 10.61 -4.48 -5.30
CA TYR A 196 9.46 -4.09 -4.48
C TYR A 196 8.13 -4.04 -5.27
N ARG A 197 8.11 -3.35 -6.41
CA ARG A 197 6.91 -3.22 -7.27
C ARG A 197 6.50 -4.52 -7.95
N LYS A 198 7.47 -5.40 -8.27
CA LYS A 198 7.18 -6.73 -8.82
C LYS A 198 6.56 -7.62 -7.74
N LEU A 199 7.09 -7.57 -6.53
CA LEU A 199 6.59 -8.32 -5.37
C LEU A 199 5.16 -7.89 -5.02
N GLU A 200 4.91 -6.57 -4.99
CA GLU A 200 3.56 -6.01 -4.74
C GLU A 200 2.52 -6.57 -5.72
N ARG A 201 2.86 -6.57 -7.02
CA ARG A 201 2.00 -7.17 -8.06
C ARG A 201 1.85 -8.67 -7.89
N LEU A 202 2.89 -9.38 -7.46
CA LEU A 202 2.84 -10.82 -7.24
C LEU A 202 1.88 -11.18 -6.10
N LEU A 203 1.90 -10.45 -4.98
CA LEU A 203 0.96 -10.63 -3.88
C LEU A 203 -0.49 -10.45 -4.36
N GLN A 204 -0.76 -9.38 -5.10
CA GLN A 204 -2.08 -9.12 -5.68
C GLN A 204 -2.53 -10.22 -6.66
N GLN A 205 -1.65 -10.63 -7.57
CA GLN A 205 -1.95 -11.72 -8.51
C GLN A 205 -2.24 -13.04 -7.78
N ALA A 206 -1.52 -13.33 -6.71
CA ALA A 206 -1.75 -14.53 -5.91
C ALA A 206 -3.15 -14.51 -5.27
N CYS A 207 -3.58 -13.38 -4.72
CA CYS A 207 -4.93 -13.23 -4.16
C CYS A 207 -6.02 -13.51 -5.20
N VAL A 208 -5.87 -12.94 -6.41
CA VAL A 208 -6.81 -13.19 -7.53
C VAL A 208 -6.80 -14.66 -7.97
N ARG A 209 -5.63 -15.30 -8.01
CA ARG A 209 -5.52 -16.74 -8.34
C ARG A 209 -6.25 -17.61 -7.32
N VAL A 210 -6.10 -17.33 -6.02
CA VAL A 210 -6.84 -18.02 -4.96
C VAL A 210 -8.34 -17.86 -5.17
N CYS A 211 -8.80 -16.65 -5.47
CA CYS A 211 -10.22 -16.42 -5.74
C CYS A 211 -10.72 -17.27 -6.91
N ASN A 212 -9.99 -17.30 -8.03
CA ASN A 212 -10.38 -18.10 -9.18
C ASN A 212 -10.35 -19.62 -8.89
N GLN A 213 -9.40 -20.08 -8.08
CA GLN A 213 -9.25 -21.51 -7.75
C GLN A 213 -10.35 -22.01 -6.82
N TYR A 214 -10.80 -21.18 -5.89
CA TYR A 214 -11.80 -21.52 -4.87
C TYR A 214 -13.18 -20.89 -5.13
N ASP A 215 -13.39 -20.34 -6.32
CA ASP A 215 -14.62 -19.65 -6.73
C ASP A 215 -15.07 -18.55 -5.75
N LEU A 216 -14.10 -17.76 -5.27
CA LEU A 216 -14.35 -16.62 -4.40
C LEU A 216 -14.68 -15.38 -5.23
N ASN A 217 -15.77 -14.70 -4.86
CA ASN A 217 -16.23 -13.49 -5.50
C ASN A 217 -15.39 -12.29 -5.06
N ILE A 218 -14.85 -11.58 -6.04
CA ILE A 218 -14.17 -10.29 -5.83
C ILE A 218 -15.24 -9.19 -5.85
N PRO A 219 -15.34 -8.36 -4.80
CA PRO A 219 -16.39 -7.36 -4.70
C PRO A 219 -16.24 -6.28 -5.77
N PHE A 220 -17.38 -5.77 -6.23
CA PHE A 220 -17.47 -4.58 -7.06
C PHE A 220 -18.49 -3.62 -6.42
N PRO A 221 -18.37 -2.29 -6.63
CA PRO A 221 -19.29 -1.33 -6.05
C PRO A 221 -20.74 -1.63 -6.45
N GLN A 222 -21.62 -1.72 -5.46
CA GLN A 222 -23.06 -1.89 -5.67
C GLN A 222 -23.82 -0.61 -5.30
N LEU A 223 -24.80 -0.24 -6.12
CA LEU A 223 -25.68 0.90 -5.85
C LEU A 223 -27.08 0.38 -5.53
N ALA A 224 -27.52 0.57 -4.29
CA ALA A 224 -28.88 0.22 -3.86
C ALA A 224 -29.86 1.32 -4.28
N LEU A 225 -30.64 1.07 -5.33
CA LEU A 225 -31.72 1.97 -5.74
C LEU A 225 -32.99 1.70 -4.93
N HIS A 226 -33.35 2.63 -4.06
CA HIS A 226 -34.65 2.63 -3.41
C HIS A 226 -35.66 3.29 -4.35
N VAL A 227 -36.43 2.48 -5.08
CA VAL A 227 -37.52 2.99 -5.91
C VAL A 227 -38.75 3.15 -5.03
N GLU A 228 -39.11 4.39 -4.73
CA GLU A 228 -40.39 4.69 -4.09
C GLU A 228 -41.52 4.39 -5.08
N LYS A 229 -42.41 3.47 -4.72
CA LYS A 229 -43.58 3.15 -5.53
C LYS A 229 -44.59 4.28 -5.38
N VAL A 230 -44.53 5.26 -6.29
CA VAL A 230 -45.56 6.28 -6.43
C VAL A 230 -46.87 5.55 -6.77
N ALA A 231 -47.85 5.64 -5.88
CA ALA A 231 -49.20 5.13 -6.14
C ALA A 231 -49.74 5.87 -7.38
N PRO A 232 -50.48 5.20 -8.29
CA PRO A 232 -51.06 5.89 -9.43
C PRO A 232 -51.97 7.01 -8.91
N ASP A 233 -51.62 8.26 -9.21
CA ASP A 233 -52.49 9.41 -9.00
C ASP A 233 -53.84 9.04 -9.61
N THR A 234 -54.87 8.94 -8.77
CA THR A 234 -56.23 8.74 -9.28
C THR A 234 -56.56 10.02 -10.04
N PRO A 235 -56.69 9.98 -11.37
CA PRO A 235 -56.85 11.21 -12.11
C PRO A 235 -58.23 11.81 -11.76
N PRO A 236 -58.36 13.14 -11.65
CA PRO A 236 -59.51 13.82 -11.05
C PRO A 236 -60.86 13.60 -11.78
N TRP A 237 -60.88 12.88 -12.89
CA TRP A 237 -62.06 12.59 -13.68
C TRP A 237 -62.79 11.29 -13.27
N SER A 238 -62.25 10.47 -12.35
CA SER A 238 -62.90 9.22 -11.94
C SER A 238 -64.01 9.38 -10.89
N ALA A 239 -64.26 10.60 -10.39
CA ALA A 239 -65.34 10.89 -9.45
C ALA A 239 -66.57 11.47 -10.19
N GLY A 240 -67.38 10.64 -10.84
CA GLY A 240 -68.59 11.19 -11.48
C GLY A 240 -69.51 10.30 -12.31
N PHE A 241 -69.33 8.98 -12.36
CA PHE A 241 -70.27 8.12 -13.09
C PHE A 241 -71.10 7.25 -12.14
N THR A 242 -72.25 7.76 -11.72
CA THR A 242 -73.37 6.93 -11.25
C THR A 242 -74.21 6.51 -12.46
N PRO A 243 -74.34 5.20 -12.77
CA PRO A 243 -75.25 4.76 -13.81
C PRO A 243 -76.69 4.85 -13.30
N SER A 244 -77.51 5.65 -13.99
CA SER A 244 -78.97 5.72 -13.81
C SER A 244 -79.63 4.45 -14.33
N GLN A 245 -80.67 4.00 -13.62
CA GLN A 245 -81.38 2.73 -13.79
C GLN A 245 -81.97 2.52 -15.19
N ALA A 246 -81.88 1.29 -15.71
CA ALA A 246 -82.82 0.77 -16.68
C ALA A 246 -83.12 -0.73 -16.43
N ALA A 247 -84.38 -0.94 -16.05
CA ALA A 247 -85.26 -2.12 -16.05
C ALA A 247 -84.74 -3.52 -16.43
N SER A 248 -85.11 -4.49 -15.58
CA SER A 248 -85.20 -5.93 -15.90
C SER A 248 -86.18 -6.23 -17.05
N PRO A 249 -86.03 -7.41 -17.70
CA PRO A 249 -87.03 -8.44 -17.40
C PRO A 249 -86.47 -9.88 -17.27
N ALA A 250 -87.07 -10.58 -16.29
CA ALA A 250 -87.49 -12.00 -16.17
C ALA A 250 -86.66 -13.21 -16.69
N PRO A 251 -86.80 -14.39 -16.04
CA PRO A 251 -85.83 -15.49 -16.10
C PRO A 251 -86.25 -16.65 -17.02
N SER A 252 -85.29 -17.42 -17.52
CA SER A 252 -85.55 -18.76 -18.06
C SER A 252 -84.40 -19.76 -17.86
N THR A 253 -84.72 -20.78 -17.05
CA THR A 253 -84.37 -22.21 -17.18
C THR A 253 -82.90 -22.67 -17.23
N ALA A 254 -82.50 -23.24 -16.08
CA ALA A 254 -81.75 -24.47 -15.85
C ALA A 254 -81.23 -25.29 -17.05
N TRP A 255 -79.96 -25.69 -16.97
CA TRP A 255 -79.61 -27.11 -17.05
C TRP A 255 -78.34 -27.43 -16.25
N ALA A 256 -78.43 -28.48 -15.44
CA ALA A 256 -77.35 -29.06 -14.64
C ALA A 256 -77.13 -30.51 -15.09
N ALA A 257 -75.88 -30.88 -15.34
CA ALA A 257 -75.31 -32.24 -15.35
C ALA A 257 -73.83 -32.08 -15.73
N GLY A 258 -72.81 -32.75 -15.19
CA GLY A 258 -72.61 -33.81 -14.20
C GLY A 258 -71.11 -34.12 -14.28
N SER A 259 -70.36 -33.95 -13.19
CA SER A 259 -69.75 -35.03 -12.41
C SER A 259 -68.67 -35.91 -13.08
N ALA A 260 -67.50 -35.93 -12.41
CA ALA A 260 -66.61 -37.08 -12.12
C ALA A 260 -65.42 -37.41 -13.06
N ALA A 261 -64.24 -37.00 -12.58
CA ALA A 261 -63.12 -37.84 -12.08
C ALA A 261 -62.60 -39.07 -12.87
N ARG A 262 -61.29 -39.05 -13.20
CA ARG A 262 -60.20 -40.02 -12.85
C ARG A 262 -59.02 -39.83 -13.82
N ALA A 263 -57.84 -39.47 -13.32
CA ALA A 263 -56.75 -40.35 -12.86
C ALA A 263 -56.00 -41.08 -14.01
N GLU A 264 -54.73 -40.66 -14.18
CA GLU A 264 -53.47 -41.29 -14.68
C GLU A 264 -53.42 -42.82 -14.94
N PRO A 265 -52.35 -43.42 -15.55
CA PRO A 265 -51.00 -42.90 -15.81
C PRO A 265 -50.35 -43.25 -17.19
N VAL A 266 -49.12 -42.73 -17.33
CA VAL A 266 -48.00 -43.04 -18.23
C VAL A 266 -47.75 -44.54 -18.48
N PRO A 267 -47.18 -44.93 -19.63
CA PRO A 267 -45.89 -45.63 -19.58
C PRO A 267 -44.86 -45.12 -20.59
N GLN A 268 -43.60 -45.31 -20.19
CA GLN A 268 -42.37 -45.12 -20.93
C GLN A 268 -42.29 -46.02 -22.17
N ASN A 269 -41.62 -45.51 -23.20
CA ASN A 269 -40.62 -46.24 -23.96
C ASN A 269 -39.58 -45.25 -24.49
#